data_AF-A0AAV9CHG0-F1
#
_entry.id   AF-A0AAV9CHG0-F1
#
_cell.length_a   1.000
_cell.length_b   1.000
_cell.length_c   1.000
_cell.angle_alpha   90.00
_cell.angle_beta   90.00
_cell.angle_gamma   90.00
#
_symmetry.space_group_name_H-M   'P 1'
#
loop_
_entity.id
_entity.type
_entity.pdbx_description
1 polymer ?
#
loop_
_entity_poly.entity_id
_entity_poly.type
_entity_poly.pdbx_seq_one_letter_code
_entity_poly.pdbx_strand_id
1 'polypeptide(L)'
;MSLLTLSTLSLLILLNLSLTLPSNAVKPTSPSVTPAAACKSSIYPKLCRSILSPITKSPPSNNNPYEYGRFSVKQCLKQARRTSDILNKLLSKGRSTLRHVDASGALDDCRQLNADDERAGPDLK
;
A
#
# COMPACT_ATOMS: atom_id res chain seq x y z
N MET A 1 9.03 14.87 39.54
CA MET A 1 9.15 13.48 39.05
C MET A 1 7.82 12.74 39.00
N SER A 2 6.86 13.00 39.91
CA SER A 2 5.59 12.26 39.98
C SER A 2 4.61 12.47 38.82
N LEU A 3 4.54 13.65 38.20
CA LEU A 3 3.63 13.88 37.05
C LEU A 3 4.10 13.14 35.77
N LEU A 4 5.41 13.05 35.56
CA LEU A 4 6.00 12.35 34.41
C LEU A 4 5.75 10.84 34.50
N THR A 5 5.83 10.27 35.72
CA THR A 5 5.56 8.84 35.95
C THR A 5 4.09 8.48 35.78
N LEU A 6 3.16 9.39 36.11
CA LEU A 6 1.73 9.19 35.86
C LEU A 6 1.43 9.21 34.35
N SER A 7 2.07 10.12 33.60
CA SER A 7 1.88 10.22 32.15
C SER A 7 2.41 8.99 31.41
N THR A 8 3.58 8.47 31.79
CA THR A 8 4.15 7.27 31.16
C THR A 8 3.32 6.02 31.46
N LEU A 9 2.85 5.88 32.70
CA LEU A 9 1.99 4.76 33.10
C LEU A 9 0.66 4.79 32.33
N SER A 10 0.05 5.97 32.18
CA SER A 10 -1.17 6.14 31.38
C SER A 10 -0.97 5.75 29.92
N LEU A 11 0.15 6.15 29.31
CA LEU A 11 0.46 5.81 27.91
C LEU A 11 0.67 4.29 27.73
N LEU A 12 1.35 3.65 28.68
CA LEU A 12 1.56 2.20 28.67
C LEU A 12 0.24 1.43 28.81
N ILE A 13 -0.67 1.90 29.67
CA ILE A 13 -2.00 1.29 29.83
C ILE A 13 -2.82 1.39 28.53
N LEU A 14 -2.82 2.55 27.87
CA LEU A 14 -3.51 2.76 26.60
C LEU A 14 -2.94 1.89 25.47
N LEU A 15 -1.62 1.72 25.42
CA LEU A 15 -0.94 0.89 24.43
C LEU A 15 -1.27 -0.59 24.61
N ASN A 16 -1.26 -1.09 25.85
CA ASN A 16 -1.62 -2.47 26.16
C ASN A 16 -3.11 -2.75 25.90
N LEU A 17 -3.99 -1.79 26.23
CA LEU A 17 -5.42 -1.92 25.97
C LEU A 17 -5.71 -2.07 24.47
N SER A 18 -5.02 -1.28 23.64
CA SER A 18 -5.11 -1.36 22.18
C SER A 18 -4.66 -2.71 21.62
N LEU A 19 -3.68 -3.35 22.26
CA LEU A 19 -3.14 -4.64 21.84
C LEU A 19 -4.01 -5.84 22.25
N THR A 20 -4.77 -5.69 23.35
CA THR A 20 -5.67 -6.73 23.89
C THR A 20 -7.07 -6.69 23.32
N LEU A 21 -7.42 -5.68 22.50
CA LEU A 21 -8.71 -5.68 21.83
C LEU A 21 -8.82 -6.94 20.97
N PRO A 22 -9.81 -7.82 21.23
CA PRO A 22 -10.02 -8.97 20.37
C PRO A 22 -10.29 -8.44 18.98
N SER A 23 -9.38 -8.76 18.04
CA SER A 23 -9.67 -8.59 16.63
C SER A 23 -10.83 -9.52 16.34
N ASN A 24 -12.04 -8.96 16.29
CA ASN A 24 -13.20 -9.64 15.74
C ASN A 24 -12.88 -9.85 14.26
N ALA A 25 -12.10 -10.89 13.97
CA ALA A 25 -12.00 -11.48 12.65
C ALA A 25 -13.38 -12.06 12.37
N VAL A 26 -14.28 -11.20 11.91
CA VAL A 26 -15.54 -11.59 11.31
C VAL A 26 -15.15 -12.60 10.24
N LYS A 27 -15.42 -13.87 10.51
CA LYS A 27 -15.30 -14.94 9.53
C LYS A 27 -16.13 -14.45 8.33
N PRO A 28 -15.54 -14.17 7.16
CA PRO A 28 -16.30 -13.54 6.10
C PRO A 28 -17.28 -14.59 5.57
N THR A 29 -18.52 -14.54 6.04
CA THR A 29 -19.66 -14.95 5.23
C THR A 29 -19.91 -13.82 4.24
N SER A 30 -18.87 -13.46 3.48
CA SER A 30 -18.96 -12.39 2.50
C SER A 30 -19.73 -12.95 1.30
N PRO A 31 -20.87 -12.35 0.92
CA PRO A 31 -21.52 -12.72 -0.33
C PRO A 31 -20.51 -12.55 -1.47
N SER A 32 -20.56 -13.42 -2.47
CA SER A 32 -19.79 -13.27 -3.71
C SER A 32 -19.90 -11.82 -4.22
N VAL A 33 -18.84 -11.02 -4.11
CA VAL A 33 -18.89 -9.60 -4.46
C VAL A 33 -18.36 -9.43 -5.88
N THR A 34 -19.09 -8.72 -6.73
CA THR A 34 -18.56 -8.37 -8.04
C THR A 34 -17.45 -7.31 -7.91
N PRO A 35 -16.45 -7.28 -8.80
CA PRO A 35 -15.44 -6.23 -8.85
C PRO A 35 -16.05 -4.81 -8.93
N ALA A 36 -17.19 -4.68 -9.61
CA ALA A 36 -17.91 -3.41 -9.71
C ALA A 36 -18.46 -2.94 -8.35
N ALA A 37 -18.95 -3.87 -7.51
CA ALA A 37 -19.38 -3.57 -6.16
C ALA A 37 -18.19 -3.31 -5.22
N ALA A 38 -17.09 -4.06 -5.34
CA ALA A 38 -15.87 -3.83 -4.58
C ALA A 38 -15.25 -2.44 -4.84
N CYS A 39 -15.32 -1.95 -6.08
CA CYS A 39 -14.77 -0.65 -6.45
C CYS A 39 -15.68 0.55 -6.12
N LYS A 40 -16.90 0.34 -5.62
CA LYS A 40 -17.86 1.43 -5.36
C LYS A 40 -17.42 2.36 -4.23
N SER A 41 -16.70 1.83 -3.24
CA SER A 41 -16.16 2.58 -2.11
C SER A 41 -14.80 3.24 -2.40
N SER A 42 -14.20 2.98 -3.57
CA SER A 42 -12.92 3.59 -3.94
C SER A 42 -13.11 5.04 -4.38
N ILE A 43 -12.17 5.92 -4.00
CA ILE A 43 -12.08 7.30 -4.50
C ILE A 43 -11.88 7.33 -6.02
N TYR A 44 -11.30 6.26 -6.59
CA TYR A 44 -11.06 6.12 -8.04
C TYR A 44 -11.70 4.85 -8.61
N PRO A 45 -13.05 4.80 -8.78
CA PRO A 45 -13.74 3.58 -9.19
C PRO A 45 -13.32 3.05 -10.56
N LYS A 46 -13.00 3.94 -11.51
CA LYS A 46 -12.56 3.56 -12.87
C LYS A 46 -11.19 2.89 -12.83
N LEU A 47 -10.25 3.46 -12.08
CA LEU A 47 -8.91 2.89 -11.90
C LEU A 47 -9.00 1.55 -11.18
N CYS A 48 -9.79 1.46 -10.10
CA CYS A 48 -10.02 0.20 -9.38
C CYS A 48 -10.50 -0.92 -10.31
N ARG A 49 -11.49 -0.64 -11.18
CA ARG A 49 -11.98 -1.62 -12.17
C ARG A 49 -10.89 -2.03 -13.16
N SER A 50 -10.08 -1.07 -13.63
CA SER A 50 -8.95 -1.36 -14.51
C SER A 50 -7.91 -2.25 -13.83
N ILE A 51 -7.61 -1.99 -12.55
CA ILE A 51 -6.70 -2.80 -11.77
C ILE A 51 -7.25 -4.22 -11.63
N LEU A 52 -8.53 -4.39 -11.26
CA LEU A 52 -9.12 -5.72 -11.02
C LEU A 52 -9.44 -6.51 -12.30
N SER A 53 -9.49 -5.87 -13.47
CA SER A 53 -9.83 -6.50 -14.76
C SER A 53 -9.05 -7.79 -15.10
N PRO A 54 -7.76 -7.95 -14.80
CA PRO A 54 -7.04 -9.20 -15.04
C PRO A 54 -7.61 -10.38 -14.23
N ILE A 55 -8.07 -10.13 -13.01
CA ILE A 55 -8.59 -11.16 -12.12
C ILE A 55 -10.05 -11.47 -12.42
N THR A 56 -10.80 -10.56 -13.05
CA THR A 56 -12.17 -10.86 -13.48
C THR A 56 -12.20 -11.94 -14.58
N LYS A 57 -11.09 -12.15 -15.29
CA LYS A 57 -10.94 -13.21 -16.29
C LYS A 57 -10.60 -14.57 -15.68
N SER A 58 -10.05 -14.59 -14.47
CA SER A 58 -9.79 -15.81 -13.68
C SER A 58 -10.10 -15.52 -12.20
N PRO A 59 -11.39 -15.48 -11.84
CA PRO A 59 -11.80 -15.10 -10.50
C PRO A 59 -11.27 -16.09 -9.47
N PRO A 60 -10.90 -15.62 -8.26
CA PRO A 60 -10.63 -16.52 -7.14
C PRO A 60 -11.88 -17.36 -6.87
N SER A 61 -11.69 -18.65 -6.55
CA SER A 61 -12.73 -19.68 -6.49
C SER A 61 -13.92 -19.39 -5.56
N ASN A 62 -13.85 -18.34 -4.74
CA ASN A 62 -14.83 -17.97 -3.72
C ASN A 62 -15.34 -16.51 -3.83
N ASN A 63 -15.00 -15.75 -4.88
CA ASN A 63 -15.36 -14.32 -5.01
C ASN A 63 -15.13 -13.52 -3.70
N ASN A 64 -14.07 -13.89 -2.99
CA ASN A 64 -13.74 -13.34 -1.68
C ASN A 64 -13.19 -11.90 -1.84
N PRO A 65 -13.78 -10.89 -1.19
CA PRO A 65 -13.29 -9.52 -1.25
C PRO A 65 -11.84 -9.36 -0.77
N TYR A 66 -11.36 -10.25 0.10
CA TYR A 66 -9.97 -10.29 0.54
C TYR A 66 -8.98 -10.52 -0.61
N GLU A 67 -9.34 -11.34 -1.59
CA GLU A 67 -8.49 -11.61 -2.75
C GLU A 67 -8.39 -10.40 -3.67
N TYR A 68 -9.45 -9.59 -3.80
CA TYR A 68 -9.37 -8.29 -4.50
C TYR A 68 -8.40 -7.33 -3.81
N GLY A 69 -8.43 -7.28 -2.47
CA GLY A 69 -7.49 -6.49 -1.68
C GLY A 69 -6.04 -6.94 -1.89
N ARG A 70 -5.77 -8.25 -1.71
CA ARG A 70 -4.44 -8.84 -1.91
C ARG A 70 -3.90 -8.62 -3.31
N PHE A 71 -4.74 -8.78 -4.33
CA PHE A 71 -4.35 -8.51 -5.71
C PHE A 71 -4.03 -7.03 -5.93
N SER A 72 -4.86 -6.12 -5.39
CA SER A 72 -4.66 -4.67 -5.52
C SER A 72 -3.33 -4.24 -4.91
N VAL A 73 -3.01 -4.71 -3.70
CA VAL A 73 -1.71 -4.46 -3.04
C VAL A 73 -0.55 -4.93 -3.89
N LYS A 74 -0.63 -6.15 -4.47
CA LYS A 74 0.40 -6.66 -5.37
C LYS A 74 0.61 -5.78 -6.61
N GLN A 75 -0.48 -5.27 -7.20
CA GLN A 75 -0.36 -4.37 -8.35
C GLN A 75 0.25 -3.02 -7.95
N CYS A 76 -0.13 -2.46 -6.81
CA CYS A 76 0.46 -1.23 -6.27
C CYS A 76 1.97 -1.39 -6.07
N LEU A 77 2.41 -2.47 -5.41
CA LEU A 77 3.82 -2.77 -5.19
C LEU A 77 4.58 -2.93 -6.53
N LYS A 78 4.00 -3.63 -7.50
CA LYS A 78 4.58 -3.77 -8.84
C LYS A 78 4.76 -2.41 -9.53
N GLN A 79 3.79 -1.52 -9.35
CA GLN A 79 3.84 -0.18 -9.94
C GLN A 79 4.84 0.72 -9.21
N ALA A 80 4.95 0.62 -7.88
CA ALA A 80 5.95 1.32 -7.08
C ALA A 80 7.37 0.95 -7.53
N ARG A 81 7.66 -0.34 -7.67
CA ARG A 81 8.96 -0.84 -8.18
C ARG A 81 9.30 -0.29 -9.57
N ARG A 82 8.35 -0.35 -10.50
CA ARG A 82 8.54 0.24 -11.84
C ARG A 82 8.79 1.75 -11.79
N THR A 83 8.14 2.44 -10.87
CA THR A 83 8.33 3.88 -10.67
C THR A 83 9.75 4.15 -10.14
N SER A 84 10.22 3.39 -9.16
CA SER A 84 11.60 3.42 -8.68
C SER A 84 12.61 3.18 -9.81
N ASP A 85 12.39 2.18 -10.67
CA ASP A 85 13.24 1.91 -11.83
C ASP A 85 13.29 3.10 -12.80
N ILE A 86 12.15 3.76 -13.03
CA ILE A 86 12.08 4.95 -13.89
C ILE A 86 12.86 6.10 -13.25
N LEU A 87 12.66 6.36 -11.96
CA LEU A 87 13.39 7.40 -11.21
C LEU A 87 14.90 7.16 -11.27
N ASN A 88 15.35 5.94 -11.03
CA ASN A 88 16.76 5.56 -11.12
C ASN A 88 17.31 5.76 -12.54
N LYS A 89 16.55 5.44 -13.60
CA LYS A 89 16.94 5.70 -14.99
C LYS A 89 17.02 7.18 -15.33
N LEU A 90 16.11 7.99 -14.79
CA LEU A 90 16.12 9.45 -14.99
C LEU A 90 17.35 10.07 -14.32
N LEU A 91 17.68 9.63 -13.11
CA LEU A 91 18.87 10.08 -12.38
C LEU A 91 20.18 9.58 -13.03
N SER A 92 20.22 8.36 -13.56
CA SER A 92 21.42 7.78 -14.16
C SER A 92 21.76 8.31 -15.55
N LYS A 93 20.77 8.73 -16.35
CA LYS A 93 20.99 9.40 -17.64
C LYS A 93 21.59 10.81 -17.52
N GLY A 94 21.77 11.29 -16.29
CA GLY A 94 22.51 12.51 -15.98
C GLY A 94 21.70 13.79 -16.17
N ARG A 95 22.14 14.83 -15.46
CA ARG A 95 21.63 16.21 -15.49
C ARG A 95 21.63 16.86 -16.89
N SER A 96 22.20 16.21 -17.90
CA SER A 96 22.17 16.67 -19.30
C SER A 96 20.77 16.53 -19.92
N THR A 97 19.99 15.51 -19.53
CA THR A 97 18.58 15.35 -19.96
C THR A 97 17.63 16.19 -19.10
N LEU A 98 17.96 16.36 -17.82
CA LEU A 98 17.22 17.18 -16.88
C LEU A 98 17.80 18.59 -16.90
N ARG A 99 17.34 19.42 -17.85
CA ARG A 99 17.74 20.83 -18.00
C ARG A 99 17.55 21.70 -16.74
N HIS A 100 16.91 21.18 -15.69
CA HIS A 100 16.59 21.89 -14.46
C HIS A 100 17.18 21.17 -13.24
N VAL A 101 18.00 21.88 -12.47
CA VAL A 101 18.62 21.36 -11.23
C VAL A 101 17.53 21.02 -10.20
N ASP A 102 16.46 21.81 -10.11
CA ASP A 102 15.34 21.56 -9.20
C ASP A 102 14.59 20.27 -9.52
N ALA A 103 14.52 19.89 -10.81
CA ALA A 103 13.94 18.62 -11.23
C ALA A 103 14.79 17.43 -10.76
N SER A 104 16.11 17.60 -10.65
CA SER A 104 17.00 16.56 -10.12
C SER A 104 16.81 16.36 -8.62
N GLY A 105 16.58 17.44 -7.85
CA GLY A 105 16.33 17.36 -6.41
C GLY A 105 15.01 16.65 -6.11
N ALA A 106 13.92 17.07 -6.76
CA ALA A 106 12.60 16.45 -6.59
C ALA A 106 12.56 14.97 -7.01
N LEU A 107 13.34 14.58 -8.03
CA LEU A 107 13.46 13.17 -8.43
C LEU A 107 14.22 12.33 -7.39
N ASP A 108 15.18 12.93 -6.68
CA ASP A 108 15.89 12.26 -5.60
C ASP A 108 14.99 12.03 -4.39
N ASP A 109 14.19 13.03 -4.02
CA ASP A 109 13.18 12.91 -2.96
C ASP A 109 12.18 11.80 -3.28
N CYS A 110 11.65 11.81 -4.52
CA CYS A 110 10.77 10.74 -5.00
C CYS A 110 11.44 9.37 -4.94
N ARG A 111 12.74 9.25 -5.26
CA ARG A 111 13.48 7.98 -5.20
C ARG A 111 13.57 7.49 -3.76
N GLN A 112 13.91 8.37 -2.81
CA GLN A 112 14.02 8.01 -1.40
C GLN A 112 12.68 7.50 -0.85
N LEU A 113 11.59 8.22 -1.14
CA LEU A 113 10.24 7.81 -0.73
C LEU A 113 9.80 6.45 -1.28
N ASN A 114 10.26 6.09 -2.49
CA ASN A 114 9.94 4.78 -3.07
C ASN A 114 10.86 3.65 -2.56
N ALA A 115 12.08 3.96 -2.09
CA ALA A 115 13.01 2.97 -1.58
C ALA A 115 12.60 2.43 -0.20
N ASP A 116 11.92 3.25 0.61
CA ASP A 116 11.46 2.85 1.95
C ASP A 116 10.30 1.83 1.91
N ASP A 117 9.52 1.81 0.83
CA ASP A 117 8.42 0.84 0.61
C ASP A 117 8.96 -0.59 0.35
N GLU A 118 10.19 -0.71 -0.17
CA GLU A 118 10.80 -1.98 -0.55
C GLU A 118 11.20 -2.85 0.66
N ARG A 119 11.35 -2.25 1.85
CA ARG A 119 11.76 -2.95 3.07
C ARG A 119 10.65 -3.82 3.68
N ALA A 120 9.41 -3.72 3.18
CA ALA A 120 8.27 -4.50 3.64
C ALA A 120 7.95 -5.75 2.79
N GLY A 121 8.78 -6.10 1.80
CA GLY A 121 8.40 -7.14 0.82
C GLY A 121 9.48 -8.06 0.30
N PRO A 122 10.10 -8.91 1.14
CA PRO A 122 10.54 -10.23 0.72
C PRO A 122 9.76 -11.29 1.51
N ASP A 123 8.73 -11.87 0.90
CA ASP A 123 8.44 -13.30 0.95
C ASP A 123 7.04 -13.56 0.41
N LEU A 124 6.98 -13.83 -0.89
CA LEU A 124 5.89 -14.60 -1.44
C LEU A 124 6.44 -15.45 -2.58
N LYS A 125 7.18 -16.49 -2.18
CA LYS A 125 7.50 -17.64 -3.03
C LYS A 125 6.33 -18.62 -3.04
#